data_AF-A0A9D4B959-F1
#
_entry.id   AF-A0A9D4B959-F1
#
_cell.length_a   1.000
_cell.length_b   1.000
_cell.length_c   1.000
_cell.angle_alpha   90.00
_cell.angle_beta   90.00
_cell.angle_gamma   90.00
#
_symmetry.space_group_name_H-M   'P 1'
#
loop_
_entity.id
_entity.type
_entity.pdbx_description
1 polymer ?
#
loop_
_entity_poly.entity_id
_entity_poly.type
_entity_poly.pdbx_seq_one_letter_code
_entity_poly.pdbx_strand_id
1 'polypeptide(L)'
;TSNHLLGPKPFPLDRLLAILYSIVDNKVAPTANIFSQITSLVTLQLLTLVGHDDQLDGPKYKCTVSLDFIRAIARTVNFDIIKYLYDFL
;
A
#
# COMPACT_ATOMS: atom_id res chain seq x y z
N THR A 1 2.08 17.07 -14.04
CA THR A 1 2.18 15.94 -14.99
C THR A 1 1.51 14.76 -14.32
N SER A 2 0.41 14.25 -14.87
CA SER A 2 -0.44 13.27 -14.19
C SER A 2 0.24 11.91 -14.05
N ASN A 3 1.03 11.76 -12.99
CA ASN A 3 1.83 10.57 -12.69
C ASN A 3 0.97 9.30 -12.54
N HIS A 4 -0.34 9.45 -12.28
CA HIS A 4 -1.29 8.34 -12.20
C HIS A 4 -1.51 7.64 -13.55
N LEU A 5 -1.23 8.30 -14.69
CA LEU A 5 -1.34 7.71 -16.03
C LEU A 5 -0.23 6.68 -16.32
N LEU A 6 0.87 6.71 -15.57
CA LEU A 6 2.00 5.79 -15.71
C LEU A 6 1.76 4.45 -15.00
N GLY A 7 0.62 4.30 -14.35
CA GLY A 7 0.26 3.12 -13.56
C GLY A 7 0.94 3.07 -12.18
N PRO A 8 0.62 2.04 -11.38
CA PRO A 8 1.13 1.95 -10.01
C PRO A 8 2.63 1.63 -10.00
N LYS A 9 3.40 2.45 -9.28
CA LYS A 9 4.86 2.25 -9.11
C LYS A 9 5.13 1.20 -8.03
N PRO A 10 6.12 0.31 -8.21
CA PRO A 10 6.51 -0.63 -7.17
C PRO A 10 7.12 0.12 -5.97
N PHE A 11 6.91 -0.41 -4.77
CA PHE A 11 7.42 0.16 -3.52
C PHE A 11 7.97 -0.95 -2.60
N PRO A 12 9.01 -0.67 -1.79
CA PRO A 12 9.55 -1.65 -0.85
C PRO A 12 8.64 -1.82 0.37
N LEU A 13 8.74 -2.98 1.05
CA LEU A 13 7.99 -3.29 2.27
C LEU A 13 8.16 -2.24 3.37
N ASP A 14 9.39 -1.78 3.59
CA ASP A 14 9.72 -0.78 4.61
C ASP A 14 8.92 0.51 4.42
N ARG A 15 8.79 0.97 3.18
CA ARG A 15 8.00 2.16 2.84
C ARG A 15 6.51 1.96 3.11
N LEU A 16 5.97 0.77 2.84
CA LEU A 16 4.57 0.45 3.16
C LEU A 16 4.33 0.53 4.67
N LEU A 17 5.22 -0.06 5.47
CA LEU A 17 5.14 -0.04 6.93
C LEU A 17 5.28 1.37 7.48
N ALA A 18 6.24 2.16 6.98
CA ALA A 18 6.43 3.55 7.39
C ALA A 18 5.18 4.39 7.14
N ILE A 19 4.52 4.22 5.98
CA ILE A 19 3.26 4.91 5.67
C ILE A 19 2.14 4.42 6.60
N LEU A 20 2.00 3.10 6.78
CA LEU A 20 1.02 2.51 7.69
C LEU A 20 1.13 3.11 9.10
N TYR A 21 2.34 3.14 9.66
CA TYR A 21 2.58 3.71 11.00
C TYR A 21 2.42 5.23 11.05
N SER A 22 2.55 5.93 9.92
CA SER A 22 2.34 7.38 9.85
C SER A 22 0.86 7.76 9.79
N ILE A 23 0.00 6.90 9.22
CA ILE A 23 -1.44 7.18 9.08
C ILE A 23 -2.29 6.57 10.21
N VAL A 24 -1.76 5.58 10.93
CA VAL A 24 -2.43 4.99 12.08
C VAL A 24 -2.04 5.77 13.33
N ASP A 25 -3.03 6.41 13.97
CA ASP A 25 -2.85 7.26 15.16
C ASP A 25 -2.34 6.47 16.39
N ASN A 26 -2.58 5.15 16.41
CA ASN A 26 -2.16 4.26 17.50
C ASN A 26 -0.76 3.70 17.27
N LYS A 27 0.01 3.53 18.36
CA LYS A 27 1.28 2.80 18.35
C LYS A 27 1.04 1.32 18.00
N VAL A 28 1.03 1.00 16.71
CA VAL A 28 0.94 -0.38 16.23
C VAL A 28 2.31 -1.02 16.43
N ALA A 29 2.40 -2.04 17.28
CA ALA A 29 3.60 -2.84 17.39
C ALA A 29 3.80 -3.65 16.08
N PRO A 30 5.03 -3.72 15.53
CA PRO A 30 5.34 -4.59 14.40
C PRO A 30 5.18 -6.05 14.84
N THR A 31 4.01 -6.62 14.60
CA THR A 31 3.70 -8.00 14.93
C THR A 31 3.74 -8.85 13.66
N ALA A 32 4.08 -10.15 13.81
CA ALA A 32 4.03 -11.13 12.73
C ALA A 32 2.68 -11.15 12.00
N ASN A 33 1.60 -10.78 12.70
CA ASN A 33 0.25 -10.67 12.15
C ASN A 33 0.14 -9.61 11.04
N ILE A 34 0.87 -8.49 11.12
CA ILE A 34 0.85 -7.46 10.07
C ILE A 34 1.46 -8.01 8.77
N PHE A 35 2.60 -8.71 8.89
CA PHE A 35 3.23 -9.37 7.75
C PHE A 35 2.33 -10.45 7.15
N SER A 36 1.65 -11.24 7.99
CA SER A 36 0.68 -12.24 7.53
C SER A 36 -0.47 -11.59 6.75
N GLN A 37 -1.03 -10.48 7.24
CA GLN A 37 -2.07 -9.73 6.54
C GLN A 37 -1.59 -9.18 5.19
N ILE A 38 -0.37 -8.64 5.11
CA ILE A 38 0.20 -8.17 3.84
C ILE A 38 0.31 -9.33 2.84
N THR A 39 0.79 -10.49 3.26
CA THR A 39 0.83 -11.68 2.41
C THR A 39 -0.57 -12.12 1.96
N SER A 40 -1.56 -12.09 2.85
CA SER A 40 -2.95 -12.39 2.49
C SER A 40 -3.49 -11.42 1.44
N LEU A 41 -3.16 -10.13 1.50
CA LEU A 41 -3.53 -9.15 0.46
C LEU A 41 -2.92 -9.50 -0.90
N VAL A 42 -1.70 -10.08 -0.92
CA VAL A 42 -1.09 -10.60 -2.15
C VAL A 42 -1.84 -11.82 -2.68
N THR A 43 -2.16 -12.78 -1.80
CA THR A 43 -2.95 -13.97 -2.17
C THR A 43 -4.32 -13.59 -2.74
N LEU A 44 -4.96 -12.55 -2.19
CA LEU A 44 -6.25 -12.03 -2.64
C LEU A 44 -6.15 -11.11 -3.87
N GLN A 45 -4.96 -10.92 -4.45
CA GLN A 45 -4.71 -10.09 -5.63
C GLN A 45 -5.07 -8.60 -5.44
N LEU A 46 -5.10 -8.12 -4.20
CA LEU A 46 -5.24 -6.69 -3.86
C LEU A 46 -3.88 -5.97 -3.85
N LEU A 47 -2.82 -6.76 -3.65
CA LEU A 47 -1.43 -6.38 -3.86
C LEU A 47 -0.77 -7.43 -4.76
N THR A 48 0.31 -7.04 -5.45
CA THR A 48 1.14 -7.97 -6.21
C THR A 48 2.59 -7.82 -5.77
N LEU A 49 3.25 -8.93 -5.53
CA LEU A 49 4.70 -8.97 -5.33
C LEU A 49 5.40 -8.77 -6.69
N VAL A 50 6.26 -7.76 -6.76
CA VAL A 50 7.02 -7.39 -7.94
C VAL A 50 8.50 -7.59 -7.63
N GLY A 51 9.06 -8.73 -8.02
CA GLY A 51 10.45 -9.06 -7.77
C GLY A 51 10.71 -10.54 -8.06
N HIS A 52 11.92 -10.86 -8.49
CA HIS A 52 12.38 -12.24 -8.59
C HIS A 52 13.17 -12.60 -7.32
N ASP A 53 13.11 -13.87 -6.92
CA ASP A 53 13.80 -14.44 -5.75
C ASP A 53 15.34 -14.19 -5.76
N ASP A 54 15.88 -13.84 -6.93
CA ASP A 54 17.32 -13.70 -7.23
C ASP A 54 17.90 -12.29 -6.93
N GLN A 55 17.09 -11.32 -6.49
CA GLN A 55 17.60 -9.98 -6.13
C GLN A 55 17.90 -9.85 -4.64
N LEU A 56 19.13 -9.38 -4.32
CA LEU A 56 19.55 -8.95 -2.98
C LEU A 56 18.69 -7.80 -2.41
N ASP A 57 17.92 -7.13 -3.27
CA ASP A 57 16.97 -6.08 -2.92
C ASP A 57 15.65 -6.74 -2.48
N GLY A 58 15.24 -6.53 -1.23
CA GLY A 58 14.07 -7.21 -0.63
C GLY A 58 12.75 -7.05 -1.42
N PRO A 59 11.69 -7.77 -1.02
CA PRO A 59 10.44 -7.82 -1.78
C PRO A 59 9.83 -6.44 -2.03
N LYS A 60 9.49 -6.15 -3.30
CA LYS A 60 8.71 -4.96 -3.67
C LYS A 60 7.27 -5.35 -3.96
N TYR A 61 6.36 -4.43 -3.68
CA TYR A 61 4.94 -4.62 -3.86
C TYR A 61 4.39 -3.57 -4.80
N LYS A 62 3.28 -3.90 -5.44
CA LYS A 62 2.50 -3.01 -6.29
C LYS A 62 1.02 -3.12 -5.93
N CYS A 63 0.35 -1.98 -5.88
CA CYS A 63 -1.10 -1.91 -5.66
C CYS A 63 -1.85 -2.21 -6.96
N THR A 64 -2.84 -3.10 -6.91
CA THR A 64 -3.65 -3.51 -8.08
C THR A 64 -5.07 -2.96 -8.06
N VAL A 65 -5.49 -2.39 -6.93
CA VAL A 65 -6.86 -1.89 -6.77
C VAL A 65 -7.02 -0.48 -7.33
N SER A 66 -8.26 -0.16 -7.72
CA SER A 66 -8.63 1.15 -8.26
C SER A 66 -8.77 2.20 -7.15
N LEU A 67 -8.69 3.48 -7.53
CA LEU A 67 -8.90 4.58 -6.60
C LEU A 67 -10.31 4.60 -6.00
N ASP A 68 -11.33 4.17 -6.74
CA ASP A 68 -12.71 4.09 -6.24
C ASP A 68 -12.84 3.08 -5.09
N PHE A 69 -12.19 1.92 -5.24
CA PHE A 69 -12.13 0.89 -4.20
C PHE A 69 -11.42 1.44 -2.93
N ILE A 70 -10.29 2.12 -3.10
CA ILE A 70 -9.58 2.75 -1.98
C ILE A 70 -10.44 3.84 -1.32
N ARG A 71 -11.17 4.65 -2.08
CA ARG A 71 -12.09 5.66 -1.54
C ARG A 71 -13.25 5.03 -0.76
N ALA A 72 -13.78 3.90 -1.21
CA ALA A 72 -14.80 3.16 -0.47
C ALA A 72 -14.27 2.69 0.89
N ILE A 73 -13.05 2.11 0.94
CA ILE A 73 -12.40 1.72 2.19
C ILE A 73 -12.11 2.94 3.08
N ALA A 74 -11.55 4.00 2.52
CA ALA A 74 -11.20 5.20 3.27
C ALA A 74 -12.43 5.79 3.99
N ARG A 75 -13.61 5.73 3.37
CA ARG A 75 -14.89 6.13 4.00
C ARG A 75 -15.28 5.24 5.17
N THR A 76 -15.03 3.92 5.13
CA THR A 76 -15.41 3.02 6.24
C THR A 76 -14.58 3.25 7.50
N VAL A 77 -13.34 3.70 7.33
CA VAL A 77 -12.41 4.00 8.44
C VAL A 77 -12.30 5.50 8.75
N ASN A 78 -13.16 6.33 8.14
CA ASN A 78 -13.15 7.79 8.29
C ASN A 78 -11.77 8.43 8.03
N PHE A 79 -11.10 7.98 6.96
CA PHE A 79 -9.78 8.45 6.54
C PHE A 79 -9.89 9.29 5.25
N ASP A 80 -9.28 10.47 5.24
CA ASP A 80 -9.34 11.38 4.09
C ASP A 80 -8.17 11.17 3.12
N ILE A 81 -8.27 10.12 2.30
CA ILE A 81 -7.21 9.74 1.35
C ILE A 81 -6.88 10.84 0.33
N ILE A 82 -7.83 11.69 -0.03
CA ILE A 82 -7.66 12.71 -1.07
C ILE A 82 -6.60 13.73 -0.68
N LYS A 83 -6.54 14.10 0.61
CA LYS A 83 -5.52 15.01 1.15
C LYS A 83 -4.08 14.53 0.94
N TYR A 84 -3.87 13.22 0.77
CA TYR A 84 -2.56 12.60 0.59
C TYR A 84 -2.20 12.36 -0.89
N LEU A 85 -3.09 12.68 -1.83
CA LEU A 85 -2.84 12.49 -3.27
C LEU A 85 -2.49 13.84 -3.92
N TYR A 86 -1.29 13.92 -4.51
CA TYR A 86 -0.74 15.15 -5.10
C TYR A 86 -1.44 15.67 -6.38
N ASP A 87 -2.24 14.84 -7.09
CA ASP A 87 -2.73 15.15 -8.45
C ASP A 87 -4.27 15.33 -8.53
N PHE A 88 -4.98 15.32 -7.39
CA PHE A 88 -6.46 15.43 -7.36
C PHE A 88 -6.96 16.72 -6.69
N LEU A 89 -6.11 17.76 -6.69
CA LEU A 89 -6.38 19.11 -6.19
C LEU A 89 -6.29 20.11 -7.35
#